data_AF-A0A914QGZ7-F1
#
_entry.id   AF-A0A914QGZ7-F1
#
_cell.length_a   1.000
_cell.length_b   1.000
_cell.length_c   1.000
_cell.angle_alpha   90.00
_cell.angle_beta   90.00
_cell.angle_gamma   90.00
#
_symmetry.space_group_name_H-M   'P 1'
#
loop_
_entity.id
_entity.type
_entity.pdbx_description
1 polymer ?
#
loop_
_entity_poly.entity_id
_entity_poly.type
_entity_poly.pdbx_seq_one_letter_code
_entity_poly.pdbx_strand_id
1 'polypeptide(L)'
;MPEALALLLTTKRFNEEYLLTLDGCYKRLLKSEQPISDLESNFIQTMPLEALKNLIQIEAERLEVDINSSKFHVYYLKITNELRDKFLNGERSEFEMFALNTLSSFKQFSKLHFINLLVEDPKYAYFWTKMLQLENHDIPEFVQQLGNQYEPEADEFIQSMKERLITPVDSVETCTVFGKEYKLLMITTPKGLKDFLQEYFIDSKPDILGIDSEAYKFKLSLFQLATKDWCCIIDIFLLSPYLSPSDWTIVFQHIFDPAIIRIGFAFHADFNFIQIAFPHVCEMLKEENRKVHCLSTLSKAILDDSEAKNVVFSKLPDNTMTTKSNISLSNVSKAILDIKLNKDQQSSDWNWRPLSDEQKIYAVTDAIVVILIKEKIENDLKNAFGDEKTLKIMEQGNICFGQKPKKELKIKRGNKIPINESNISSEADVVDDQEN
;
A
#
# COMPACT_ATOMS: atom_id res chain seq x y z
N MET A 1 -30.91 -35.10 23.23
CA MET A 1 -29.95 -34.18 22.55
C MET A 1 -30.04 -32.70 22.93
N PRO A 2 -30.86 -32.23 23.90
CA PRO A 2 -30.68 -30.88 24.47
C PRO A 2 -29.66 -30.82 25.63
N GLU A 3 -29.48 -31.93 26.36
CA GLU A 3 -28.66 -31.95 27.59
C GLU A 3 -27.14 -32.00 27.33
N ALA A 4 -26.71 -32.49 26.16
CA ALA A 4 -25.29 -32.47 25.78
C ALA A 4 -24.77 -31.05 25.50
N LEU A 5 -25.64 -30.14 25.03
CA LEU A 5 -25.29 -28.75 24.74
C LEU A 5 -25.21 -27.91 26.04
N ALA A 6 -26.01 -28.25 27.04
CA ALA A 6 -25.99 -27.59 28.35
C ALA A 6 -24.75 -27.98 29.18
N LEU A 7 -24.26 -29.22 29.05
CA LEU A 7 -23.04 -29.68 29.74
C LEU A 7 -21.75 -29.10 29.11
N LEU A 8 -21.80 -28.76 27.82
CA LEU A 8 -20.70 -28.18 27.04
C LEU A 8 -20.42 -26.70 27.38
N LEU A 9 -21.38 -26.00 27.99
CA LEU A 9 -21.24 -24.58 28.37
C LEU A 9 -20.63 -24.39 29.77
N THR A 10 -20.40 -25.45 30.54
CA THR A 10 -20.02 -25.37 31.96
C THR A 10 -18.61 -25.86 32.31
N THR A 11 -17.79 -26.31 31.36
CA THR A 11 -16.47 -26.88 31.68
C THR A 11 -15.32 -26.05 31.09
N LYS A 12 -14.46 -25.56 32.00
CA LYS A 12 -13.18 -24.85 31.80
C LYS A 12 -12.13 -25.70 31.04
N ARG A 13 -12.41 -26.09 29.79
CA ARG A 13 -11.43 -26.68 28.85
C ARG A 13 -11.79 -26.32 27.41
N PHE A 14 -11.67 -25.02 27.10
CA PHE A 14 -11.53 -24.58 25.71
C PHE A 14 -10.06 -24.75 25.31
N ASN A 15 -9.67 -25.92 24.83
CA ASN A 15 -8.36 -26.08 24.18
C ASN A 15 -8.34 -27.25 23.18
N GLU A 16 -7.79 -26.97 21.99
CA GLU A 16 -7.32 -27.87 20.92
C GLU A 16 -8.30 -28.86 20.28
N GLU A 17 -9.15 -29.53 21.05
CA GLU A 17 -10.03 -30.61 20.57
C GLU A 17 -11.15 -30.09 19.65
N TYR A 18 -11.63 -28.86 19.88
CA TYR A 18 -12.62 -28.19 19.04
C TYR A 18 -12.05 -27.74 17.68
N LEU A 19 -10.79 -27.27 17.66
CA LEU A 19 -10.07 -26.92 16.44
C LEU A 19 -9.73 -28.18 15.61
N LEU A 20 -9.38 -29.29 16.27
CA LEU A 20 -9.18 -30.59 15.62
C LEU A 20 -10.49 -31.18 15.09
N THR A 21 -11.62 -30.90 15.74
CA THR A 21 -12.94 -31.34 15.27
C THR A 21 -13.39 -30.55 14.03
N LEU A 22 -13.16 -29.24 13.99
CA LEU A 22 -13.42 -28.38 12.82
C LEU A 22 -12.49 -28.71 11.64
N ASP A 23 -11.19 -28.92 11.90
CA ASP A 23 -10.21 -29.38 10.91
C ASP A 23 -10.55 -30.79 10.38
N GLY A 24 -11.05 -31.69 11.24
CA GLY A 24 -11.52 -33.01 10.87
C GLY A 24 -12.83 -33.03 10.05
N CYS A 25 -13.69 -32.01 10.22
CA CYS A 25 -14.86 -31.79 9.38
C CYS A 25 -14.49 -31.15 8.04
N TYR A 26 -13.54 -30.21 8.04
CA TYR A 26 -12.97 -29.57 6.86
C TYR A 26 -12.22 -30.57 5.96
N LYS A 27 -11.40 -31.46 6.53
CA LYS A 27 -10.71 -32.55 5.82
C LYS A 27 -11.66 -33.61 5.25
N ARG A 28 -12.89 -33.72 5.76
CA ARG A 28 -13.95 -34.57 5.20
C ARG A 28 -14.68 -33.89 4.03
N LEU A 29 -14.84 -32.58 4.08
CA LEU A 29 -15.34 -31.75 2.97
C LEU A 29 -14.36 -31.67 1.80
N LEU A 30 -13.05 -31.57 2.06
CA LEU A 30 -12.00 -31.65 1.04
C LEU A 30 -11.87 -33.04 0.37
N LYS A 31 -12.44 -34.09 0.98
CA LYS A 31 -12.43 -35.47 0.46
C LYS A 31 -13.65 -35.80 -0.41
N SER A 32 -14.62 -34.90 -0.58
CA SER A 32 -15.69 -35.09 -1.57
C SER A 32 -15.23 -34.59 -2.93
N GLU A 33 -15.09 -35.51 -3.89
CA GLU A 33 -14.56 -35.30 -5.24
C GLU A 33 -15.49 -34.46 -6.15
N GLN A 34 -15.63 -33.16 -5.87
CA GLN A 34 -16.13 -32.19 -6.86
C GLN A 34 -15.06 -31.12 -7.09
N PRO A 35 -14.73 -30.75 -8.35
CA PRO A 35 -13.50 -30.02 -8.64
C PRO A 35 -13.56 -28.54 -8.25
N ILE A 36 -12.47 -28.09 -7.62
CA ILE A 36 -12.14 -26.72 -7.19
C ILE A 36 -11.71 -25.83 -8.39
N SER A 37 -12.03 -26.20 -9.64
CA SER A 37 -11.36 -25.64 -10.83
C SER A 37 -11.91 -24.31 -11.35
N ASP A 38 -12.99 -23.77 -10.79
CA ASP A 38 -13.55 -22.48 -11.26
C ASP A 38 -13.34 -21.33 -10.23
N LEU A 39 -12.48 -21.55 -9.23
CA LEU A 39 -12.28 -20.67 -8.07
C LEU A 39 -11.27 -19.52 -8.24
N GLU A 40 -10.85 -19.23 -9.46
CA GLU A 40 -9.95 -18.11 -9.74
C GLU A 40 -10.68 -17.18 -10.73
N SER A 41 -11.07 -15.96 -10.40
CA SER A 41 -10.27 -14.97 -9.69
C SER A 41 -11.03 -13.63 -9.65
N ASN A 42 -10.80 -12.91 -8.55
CA ASN A 42 -10.89 -11.45 -8.39
C ASN A 42 -12.25 -10.83 -7.98
N PHE A 43 -12.15 -9.93 -7.00
CA PHE A 43 -13.13 -8.93 -6.54
C PHE A 43 -14.11 -9.29 -5.43
N ILE A 44 -13.56 -9.33 -4.21
CA ILE A 44 -14.11 -8.57 -3.09
C ILE A 44 -14.39 -7.13 -3.59
N GLN A 45 -15.27 -6.38 -2.91
CA GLN A 45 -15.22 -4.91 -2.78
C GLN A 45 -16.23 -4.13 -3.64
N THR A 46 -17.42 -3.73 -3.09
CA THR A 46 -18.06 -2.37 -3.21
C THR A 46 -19.39 -2.07 -2.47
N MET A 47 -19.98 -2.95 -1.64
CA MET A 47 -21.46 -2.90 -1.48
C MET A 47 -22.05 -2.31 -0.16
N PRO A 48 -23.05 -1.39 -0.24
CA PRO A 48 -23.84 -0.89 0.90
C PRO A 48 -24.58 -1.99 1.69
N LEU A 49 -25.02 -1.75 2.94
CA LEU A 49 -25.61 -2.76 3.85
C LEU A 49 -26.78 -3.58 3.26
N GLU A 50 -27.64 -2.96 2.46
CA GLU A 50 -28.76 -3.65 1.79
C GLU A 50 -28.34 -4.42 0.54
N ALA A 51 -27.15 -4.09 0.06
CA ALA A 51 -26.45 -4.81 -0.96
C ALA A 51 -25.70 -6.01 -0.31
N LEU A 52 -25.02 -5.86 0.84
CA LEU A 52 -24.41 -6.98 1.60
C LEU A 52 -25.46 -8.03 2.00
N LYS A 53 -26.67 -7.62 2.44
CA LYS A 53 -27.76 -8.56 2.74
C LYS A 53 -28.29 -9.29 1.51
N ASN A 54 -28.47 -8.60 0.38
CA ASN A 54 -28.86 -9.26 -0.87
C ASN A 54 -27.74 -10.13 -1.46
N LEU A 55 -26.47 -9.83 -1.22
CA LEU A 55 -25.32 -10.63 -1.68
C LEU A 55 -25.13 -11.89 -0.82
N ILE A 56 -25.34 -11.76 0.49
CA ILE A 56 -25.44 -12.88 1.42
C ILE A 56 -26.66 -13.76 1.08
N GLN A 57 -27.81 -13.16 0.74
CA GLN A 57 -29.04 -13.86 0.35
C GLN A 57 -28.93 -14.53 -1.05
N ILE A 58 -28.31 -13.88 -2.03
CA ILE A 58 -28.08 -14.43 -3.38
C ILE A 58 -26.97 -15.49 -3.37
N GLU A 59 -25.94 -15.41 -2.53
CA GLU A 59 -24.98 -16.51 -2.37
C GLU A 59 -25.48 -17.66 -1.52
N ALA A 60 -26.33 -17.36 -0.54
CA ALA A 60 -27.15 -18.36 0.11
C ALA A 60 -28.07 -19.08 -0.90
N GLU A 61 -28.67 -18.36 -1.84
CA GLU A 61 -29.56 -18.94 -2.87
C GLU A 61 -28.79 -19.62 -4.01
N ARG A 62 -27.61 -19.12 -4.40
CA ARG A 62 -26.74 -19.66 -5.46
C ARG A 62 -25.96 -20.91 -5.01
N LEU A 63 -25.57 -20.98 -3.74
CA LEU A 63 -24.92 -22.15 -3.14
C LEU A 63 -25.92 -23.10 -2.48
N GLU A 64 -27.22 -22.75 -2.49
CA GLU A 64 -28.29 -23.43 -1.77
C GLU A 64 -28.02 -23.60 -0.26
N VAL A 65 -27.48 -22.56 0.39
CA VAL A 65 -27.07 -22.55 1.80
C VAL A 65 -27.83 -21.48 2.59
N ASP A 66 -28.69 -21.91 3.51
CA ASP A 66 -29.36 -21.01 4.47
C ASP A 66 -28.36 -20.19 5.31
N ILE A 67 -28.62 -18.89 5.45
CA ILE A 67 -27.87 -17.94 6.30
C ILE A 67 -27.91 -18.30 7.80
N ASN A 68 -28.88 -19.10 8.22
CA ASN A 68 -28.96 -19.70 9.56
C ASN A 68 -28.21 -21.03 9.65
N SER A 69 -27.57 -21.49 8.57
CA SER A 69 -26.86 -22.76 8.55
C SER A 69 -25.45 -22.67 9.15
N SER A 70 -24.97 -23.82 9.59
CA SER A 70 -23.62 -24.04 10.07
C SER A 70 -22.51 -23.67 9.05
N LYS A 71 -22.82 -23.61 7.74
CA LYS A 71 -21.85 -23.20 6.71
C LYS A 71 -21.47 -21.72 6.78
N PHE A 72 -22.40 -20.83 7.17
CA PHE A 72 -22.10 -19.41 7.42
C PHE A 72 -21.12 -19.25 8.58
N HIS A 73 -21.26 -20.09 9.61
CA HIS A 73 -20.37 -20.09 10.77
C HIS A 73 -18.93 -20.50 10.39
N VAL A 74 -18.77 -21.46 9.48
CA VAL A 74 -17.45 -21.85 8.95
C VAL A 74 -16.80 -20.72 8.16
N TYR A 75 -17.58 -19.96 7.39
CA TYR A 75 -17.08 -18.80 6.65
C TYR A 75 -16.68 -17.65 7.58
N TYR A 76 -17.49 -17.38 8.60
CA TYR A 76 -17.15 -16.44 9.68
C TYR A 76 -15.84 -16.83 10.38
N LEU A 77 -15.70 -18.11 10.74
CA LEU A 77 -14.48 -18.64 11.37
C LEU A 77 -13.23 -18.48 10.49
N LYS A 78 -13.36 -18.68 9.18
CA LYS A 78 -12.27 -18.48 8.22
C LYS A 78 -11.82 -17.02 8.19
N ILE A 79 -12.78 -16.09 8.03
CA ILE A 79 -12.52 -14.65 8.03
C ILE A 79 -11.87 -14.23 9.34
N THR A 80 -12.38 -14.70 10.48
CA THR A 80 -11.84 -14.35 11.79
C THR A 80 -10.43 -14.88 12.05
N ASN A 81 -10.07 -16.04 11.49
CA ASN A 81 -8.70 -16.56 11.59
C ASN A 81 -7.73 -15.78 10.71
N GLU A 82 -8.10 -15.47 9.47
CA GLU A 82 -7.28 -14.60 8.60
C GLU A 82 -7.04 -13.22 9.24
N LEU A 83 -8.05 -12.70 9.94
CA LEU A 83 -7.94 -11.45 10.69
C LEU A 83 -7.05 -11.57 11.92
N ARG A 84 -7.14 -12.68 12.66
CA ARG A 84 -6.22 -12.96 13.77
C ARG A 84 -4.78 -12.99 13.28
N ASP A 85 -4.52 -13.61 12.14
CA ASP A 85 -3.18 -13.68 11.56
C ASP A 85 -2.69 -12.28 11.14
N LYS A 86 -3.55 -11.44 10.54
CA LYS A 86 -3.22 -10.02 10.28
C LYS A 86 -2.88 -9.25 11.56
N PHE A 87 -3.67 -9.42 12.63
CA PHE A 87 -3.40 -8.81 13.92
C PHE A 87 -2.04 -9.24 14.49
N LEU A 88 -1.76 -10.55 14.49
CA LEU A 88 -0.50 -11.11 14.97
C LEU A 88 0.71 -10.66 14.13
N ASN A 89 0.53 -10.43 12.83
CA ASN A 89 1.57 -9.89 11.94
C ASN A 89 1.69 -8.35 12.01
N GLY A 90 1.04 -7.71 13.00
CA GLY A 90 1.11 -6.28 13.26
C GLY A 90 0.38 -5.44 12.21
N GLU A 91 -0.51 -5.99 11.38
CA GLU A 91 -1.37 -5.26 10.45
C GLU A 91 -2.61 -4.70 11.17
N ARG A 92 -2.38 -3.99 12.28
CA ARG A 92 -3.44 -3.50 13.18
C ARG A 92 -4.44 -2.60 12.47
N SER A 93 -3.98 -1.66 11.62
CA SER A 93 -4.85 -0.71 10.93
C SER A 93 -5.87 -1.37 10.00
N GLU A 94 -5.49 -2.45 9.28
CA GLU A 94 -6.41 -3.24 8.44
C GLU A 94 -7.40 -4.05 9.26
N PHE A 95 -6.90 -4.71 10.32
CA PHE A 95 -7.72 -5.47 11.25
C PHE A 95 -8.78 -4.58 11.91
N GLU A 96 -8.39 -3.39 12.35
CA GLU A 96 -9.24 -2.39 12.99
C GLU A 96 -10.34 -1.91 12.06
N MET A 97 -9.99 -1.50 10.84
CA MET A 97 -10.98 -1.06 9.84
C MET A 97 -11.98 -2.17 9.50
N PHE A 98 -11.50 -3.40 9.34
CA PHE A 98 -12.39 -4.54 9.12
C PHE A 98 -13.34 -4.72 10.31
N ALA A 99 -12.79 -4.77 11.53
CA ALA A 99 -13.56 -5.02 12.74
C ALA A 99 -14.62 -3.93 12.94
N LEU A 100 -14.27 -2.66 12.70
CA LEU A 100 -15.19 -1.52 12.74
C LEU A 100 -16.35 -1.65 11.74
N ASN A 101 -16.02 -1.92 10.47
CA ASN A 101 -17.01 -2.01 9.39
C ASN A 101 -17.94 -3.21 9.55
N THR A 102 -17.47 -4.28 10.21
CA THR A 102 -18.17 -5.56 10.24
C THR A 102 -18.91 -5.78 11.56
N LEU A 103 -18.24 -5.56 12.70
CA LEU A 103 -18.75 -5.98 14.01
C LEU A 103 -19.81 -5.03 14.59
N SER A 104 -19.86 -3.78 14.13
CA SER A 104 -20.86 -2.81 14.57
C SER A 104 -22.30 -3.27 14.29
N SER A 105 -22.49 -4.07 13.23
CA SER A 105 -23.80 -4.60 12.81
C SER A 105 -24.08 -6.04 13.26
N PHE A 106 -23.11 -6.72 13.88
CA PHE A 106 -23.22 -8.14 14.20
C PHE A 106 -23.87 -8.43 15.56
N LYS A 107 -24.44 -9.64 15.65
CA LYS A 107 -25.00 -10.19 16.90
C LYS A 107 -23.91 -10.32 17.97
N GLN A 108 -24.32 -10.24 19.23
CA GLN A 108 -23.46 -10.30 20.42
C GLN A 108 -22.48 -11.50 20.42
N PHE A 109 -22.93 -12.68 19.99
CA PHE A 109 -22.07 -13.87 19.88
C PHE A 109 -20.82 -13.65 19.01
N SER A 110 -20.98 -13.01 17.84
CA SER A 110 -19.87 -12.74 16.94
C SER A 110 -18.88 -11.75 17.56
N LYS A 111 -19.38 -10.72 18.24
CA LYS A 111 -18.55 -9.77 19.00
C LYS A 111 -17.71 -10.49 20.06
N LEU A 112 -18.31 -11.41 20.82
CA LEU A 112 -17.59 -12.19 21.84
C LEU A 112 -16.55 -13.13 21.24
N HIS A 113 -16.86 -13.78 20.13
CA HIS A 113 -15.88 -14.60 19.42
C HIS A 113 -14.67 -13.76 18.98
N PHE A 114 -14.90 -12.56 18.46
CA PHE A 114 -13.84 -11.62 18.10
C PHE A 114 -12.95 -11.25 19.29
N ILE A 115 -13.54 -10.94 20.46
CA ILE A 115 -12.77 -10.66 21.68
C ILE A 115 -11.89 -11.85 22.08
N ASN A 116 -12.39 -13.08 21.95
CA ASN A 116 -11.60 -14.28 22.25
C ASN A 116 -10.40 -14.49 21.32
N LEU A 117 -10.43 -13.95 20.09
CA LEU A 117 -9.28 -14.03 19.18
C LEU A 117 -8.13 -13.12 19.60
N LEU A 118 -8.43 -12.11 20.42
CA LEU A 118 -7.47 -11.15 20.96
C LEU A 118 -6.87 -11.60 22.29
N VAL A 119 -6.96 -12.89 22.63
CA VAL A 119 -6.44 -13.44 23.90
C VAL A 119 -4.95 -13.19 24.12
N GLU A 120 -4.18 -13.10 23.04
CA GLU A 120 -2.74 -12.80 23.07
C GLU A 120 -2.42 -11.33 23.41
N ASP A 121 -3.42 -10.43 23.32
CA ASP A 121 -3.31 -9.03 23.74
C ASP A 121 -4.54 -8.63 24.59
N PRO A 122 -4.61 -9.05 25.87
CA PRO A 122 -5.76 -8.81 26.74
C PRO A 122 -6.11 -7.34 26.89
N LYS A 123 -5.11 -6.44 26.90
CA LYS A 123 -5.32 -4.99 26.96
C LYS A 123 -6.07 -4.51 25.72
N TYR A 124 -5.66 -4.95 24.55
CA TYR A 124 -6.33 -4.60 23.31
C TYR A 124 -7.73 -5.24 23.18
N ALA A 125 -7.89 -6.48 23.67
CA ALA A 125 -9.20 -7.12 23.79
C ALA A 125 -10.15 -6.29 24.66
N TYR A 126 -9.67 -5.77 25.79
CA TYR A 126 -10.42 -4.87 26.66
C TYR A 126 -10.86 -3.58 25.96
N PHE A 127 -9.99 -2.96 25.17
CA PHE A 127 -10.37 -1.77 24.40
C PHE A 127 -11.53 -2.03 23.44
N TRP A 128 -11.52 -3.19 22.78
CA TRP A 128 -12.59 -3.60 21.89
C TRP A 128 -13.89 -3.95 22.61
N THR A 129 -13.87 -4.47 23.84
CA THR A 129 -15.13 -4.70 24.58
C THR A 129 -15.84 -3.39 24.86
N LYS A 130 -15.08 -2.35 25.21
CA LYS A 130 -15.60 -0.98 25.41
C LYS A 130 -16.11 -0.38 24.11
N MET A 131 -15.34 -0.47 23.02
CA MET A 131 -15.73 0.02 21.70
C MET A 131 -17.03 -0.63 21.20
N LEU A 132 -17.19 -1.94 21.42
CA LEU A 132 -18.37 -2.71 21.01
C LEU A 132 -19.54 -2.63 22.00
N GLN A 133 -19.36 -1.90 23.12
CA GLN A 133 -20.33 -1.72 24.21
C GLN A 133 -20.86 -3.06 24.75
N LEU A 134 -19.95 -4.02 25.00
CA LEU A 134 -20.31 -5.31 25.59
C LEU A 134 -20.56 -5.18 27.09
N GLU A 135 -21.58 -5.89 27.58
CA GLU A 135 -21.88 -5.91 29.01
C GLU A 135 -20.87 -6.76 29.77
N ASN A 136 -20.52 -6.36 31.00
CA ASN A 136 -19.47 -7.02 31.80
C ASN A 136 -19.68 -8.53 31.96
N HIS A 137 -20.92 -9.00 32.01
CA HIS A 137 -21.24 -10.41 32.23
C HIS A 137 -20.97 -11.27 30.99
N ASP A 138 -20.87 -10.67 29.80
CA ASP A 138 -20.57 -11.36 28.55
C ASP A 138 -19.07 -11.41 28.23
N ILE A 139 -18.31 -10.48 28.80
CA ILE A 139 -16.88 -10.32 28.53
C ILE A 139 -16.11 -11.57 29.02
N PRO A 140 -15.15 -12.13 28.26
CA PRO A 140 -14.33 -13.24 28.73
C PRO A 140 -13.56 -12.95 30.03
N GLU A 141 -13.39 -13.97 30.89
CA GLU A 141 -12.75 -13.84 32.22
C GLU A 141 -11.36 -13.18 32.14
N PHE A 142 -10.56 -13.49 31.12
CA PHE A 142 -9.21 -12.93 30.93
C PHE A 142 -9.20 -11.41 30.69
N VAL A 143 -10.29 -10.87 30.16
CA VAL A 143 -10.48 -9.42 29.95
C VAL A 143 -11.09 -8.79 31.21
N GLN A 144 -12.04 -9.45 31.86
CA GLN A 144 -12.65 -8.97 33.10
C GLN A 144 -11.61 -8.72 34.21
N GLN A 145 -10.58 -9.58 34.28
CA GLN A 145 -9.49 -9.47 35.26
C GLN A 145 -8.68 -8.17 35.16
N LEU A 146 -8.71 -7.48 34.01
CA LEU A 146 -8.05 -6.19 33.83
C LEU A 146 -8.81 -5.04 34.52
N GLY A 147 -10.09 -5.26 34.88
CA GLY A 147 -10.91 -4.27 35.56
C GLY A 147 -10.97 -2.94 34.81
N ASN A 148 -10.98 -1.83 35.55
CA ASN A 148 -10.92 -0.47 35.00
C ASN A 148 -9.48 0.08 34.94
N GLN A 149 -8.46 -0.78 35.02
CA GLN A 149 -7.06 -0.36 35.08
C GLN A 149 -6.65 0.48 33.86
N TYR A 150 -7.22 0.19 32.69
CA TYR A 150 -6.90 0.84 31.42
C TYR A 150 -8.04 1.69 30.87
N GLU A 151 -8.97 2.14 31.72
CA GLU A 151 -10.11 2.95 31.27
C GLU A 151 -9.68 4.23 30.53
N PRO A 152 -8.68 5.01 30.99
CA PRO A 152 -8.25 6.21 30.28
C PRO A 152 -7.70 5.90 28.87
N GLU A 153 -6.87 4.86 28.73
CA GLU A 153 -6.35 4.48 27.40
C GLU A 153 -7.43 3.83 26.52
N ALA A 154 -8.43 3.18 27.12
CA ALA A 154 -9.58 2.67 26.40
C ALA A 154 -10.42 3.83 25.84
N ASP A 155 -10.64 4.89 26.62
CA ASP A 155 -11.33 6.10 26.17
C ASP A 155 -10.57 6.78 25.03
N GLU A 156 -9.24 6.92 25.15
CA GLU A 156 -8.38 7.43 24.08
C GLU A 156 -8.46 6.55 22.81
N PHE A 157 -8.41 5.22 22.98
CA PHE A 157 -8.57 4.28 21.87
C PHE A 157 -9.93 4.42 21.19
N ILE A 158 -11.02 4.47 21.96
CA ILE A 158 -12.38 4.61 21.43
C ILE A 158 -12.53 5.93 20.69
N GLN A 159 -12.01 7.03 21.26
CA GLN A 159 -12.04 8.33 20.62
C GLN A 159 -11.26 8.31 19.30
N SER A 160 -10.04 7.75 19.31
CA SER A 160 -9.25 7.56 18.10
C SER A 160 -10.04 6.75 17.07
N MET A 161 -10.60 5.60 17.45
CA MET A 161 -11.37 4.73 16.56
C MET A 161 -12.63 5.38 16.01
N LYS A 162 -13.32 6.21 16.80
CA LYS A 162 -14.46 7.01 16.33
C LYS A 162 -14.05 8.05 15.29
N GLU A 163 -12.87 8.63 15.41
CA GLU A 163 -12.31 9.50 14.38
C GLU A 163 -11.96 8.71 13.11
N ARG A 164 -11.56 7.43 13.23
CA ARG A 164 -11.32 6.56 12.05
C ARG A 164 -12.61 6.10 11.36
N LEU A 165 -13.72 6.03 12.12
CA LEU A 165 -15.06 5.73 11.62
C LEU A 165 -15.69 6.87 10.81
N ILE A 166 -15.00 8.00 10.64
CA ILE A 166 -15.47 9.06 9.75
C ILE A 166 -15.75 8.41 8.39
N THR A 167 -17.01 8.52 7.96
CA THR A 167 -17.43 8.06 6.65
C THR A 167 -16.49 8.66 5.61
N PRO A 168 -15.97 7.90 4.64
CA PRO A 168 -15.20 8.47 3.56
C PRO A 168 -15.95 9.67 2.97
N VAL A 169 -15.37 10.85 3.10
CA VAL A 169 -15.93 12.10 2.57
C VAL A 169 -14.84 12.72 1.71
N ASP A 170 -15.17 12.98 0.46
CA ASP A 170 -14.29 13.74 -0.41
C ASP A 170 -14.22 15.18 0.11
N SER A 171 -13.01 15.74 0.19
CA SER A 171 -12.82 17.11 0.65
C SER A 171 -12.05 17.93 -0.38
N VAL A 172 -12.37 19.22 -0.38
CA VAL A 172 -11.64 20.23 -1.12
C VAL A 172 -11.09 21.20 -0.10
N GLU A 173 -9.79 21.17 0.07
CA GLU A 173 -9.03 21.96 1.02
C GLU A 173 -8.09 22.90 0.25
N THR A 174 -7.43 23.80 0.97
CA THR A 174 -6.32 24.60 0.43
C THR A 174 -5.07 24.22 1.19
N CYS A 175 -3.97 24.00 0.48
CA CYS A 175 -2.67 23.79 1.08
C CYS A 175 -1.64 24.78 0.54
N THR A 176 -0.67 25.16 1.36
CA THR A 176 0.48 25.97 0.91
C THR A 176 1.71 25.10 0.77
N VAL A 177 2.27 25.05 -0.44
CA VAL A 177 3.52 24.34 -0.73
C VAL A 177 4.50 25.34 -1.34
N PHE A 178 5.66 25.48 -0.69
CA PHE A 178 6.72 26.44 -1.07
C PHE A 178 6.23 27.89 -1.26
N GLY A 179 5.28 28.33 -0.43
CA GLY A 179 4.72 29.69 -0.45
C GLY A 179 3.68 29.93 -1.55
N LYS A 180 3.29 28.88 -2.29
CA LYS A 180 2.18 28.92 -3.25
C LYS A 180 1.00 28.11 -2.72
N GLU A 181 -0.19 28.67 -2.86
CA GLU A 181 -1.44 27.99 -2.53
C GLU A 181 -1.87 27.06 -3.68
N TYR A 182 -2.34 25.88 -3.30
CA TYR A 182 -2.89 24.87 -4.19
C TYR A 182 -4.25 24.41 -3.67
N LYS A 183 -5.16 24.12 -4.61
CA LYS A 183 -6.39 23.39 -4.30
C LYS A 183 -6.01 21.93 -4.02
N LEU A 184 -6.26 21.45 -2.80
CA LEU A 184 -6.03 20.08 -2.39
C LEU A 184 -7.33 19.29 -2.46
N LEU A 185 -7.35 18.22 -3.24
CA LEU A 185 -8.48 17.32 -3.40
C LEU A 185 -8.19 16.02 -2.65
N MET A 186 -9.00 15.67 -1.66
CA MET A 186 -8.98 14.35 -1.04
C MET A 186 -10.10 13.51 -1.65
N ILE A 187 -9.73 12.44 -2.35
CA ILE A 187 -10.68 11.55 -3.02
C ILE A 187 -10.73 10.23 -2.28
N THR A 188 -11.83 9.98 -1.59
CA THR A 188 -12.04 8.83 -0.70
C THR A 188 -13.31 8.05 -1.03
N THR A 189 -14.18 8.55 -1.91
CA THR A 189 -15.40 7.87 -2.34
C THR A 189 -15.42 7.53 -3.85
N PRO A 190 -16.11 6.46 -4.28
CA PRO A 190 -16.28 6.15 -5.70
C PRO A 190 -16.92 7.28 -6.50
N LYS A 191 -17.89 7.99 -5.89
CA LYS A 191 -18.54 9.12 -6.51
C LYS A 191 -17.56 10.28 -6.70
N GLY A 192 -16.81 10.63 -5.66
CA GLY A 192 -15.77 11.65 -5.73
C GLY A 192 -14.72 11.36 -6.77
N LEU A 193 -14.31 10.09 -6.90
CA LEU A 193 -13.36 9.69 -7.94
C LEU A 193 -13.93 9.89 -9.35
N LYS A 194 -15.20 9.53 -9.57
CA LYS A 194 -15.86 9.78 -10.85
C LYS A 194 -15.98 11.27 -11.16
N ASP A 195 -16.43 12.06 -10.19
CA ASP A 195 -16.59 13.51 -10.32
C ASP A 195 -15.22 14.18 -10.58
N PHE A 196 -14.17 13.71 -9.89
CA PHE A 196 -12.79 14.13 -10.10
C PHE A 196 -12.30 13.83 -11.52
N LEU A 197 -12.48 12.61 -12.02
CA LEU A 197 -12.06 12.28 -13.39
C LEU A 197 -12.79 13.13 -14.43
N GLN A 198 -14.09 13.37 -14.23
CA GLN A 198 -14.87 14.23 -15.12
C GLN A 198 -14.32 15.65 -15.14
N GLU A 199 -14.20 16.31 -13.98
CA GLU A 199 -13.80 17.71 -13.89
C GLU A 199 -12.32 17.91 -14.28
N TYR A 200 -11.42 17.05 -13.80
CA TYR A 200 -9.96 17.29 -13.85
C TYR A 200 -9.22 16.54 -14.95
N PHE A 201 -9.86 15.61 -15.66
CA PHE A 201 -9.23 14.92 -16.80
C PHE A 201 -10.03 15.09 -18.08
N ILE A 202 -11.36 14.97 -18.02
CA ILE A 202 -12.19 15.07 -19.22
C ILE A 202 -12.44 16.53 -19.59
N ASP A 203 -12.84 17.36 -18.62
CA ASP A 203 -13.19 18.75 -18.86
C ASP A 203 -11.95 19.66 -18.91
N SER A 204 -11.04 19.54 -17.93
CA SER A 204 -9.85 20.42 -17.87
C SER A 204 -8.68 19.98 -18.75
N LYS A 205 -8.55 18.67 -19.04
CA LYS A 205 -7.48 18.06 -19.87
C LYS A 205 -6.06 18.57 -19.55
N PRO A 206 -5.45 18.11 -18.45
CA PRO A 206 -4.16 18.63 -18.01
C PRO A 206 -3.04 18.20 -18.97
N ASP A 207 -2.16 19.14 -19.35
CA ASP A 207 -1.01 18.82 -20.22
C ASP A 207 0.14 18.12 -19.45
N ILE A 208 0.30 18.47 -18.17
CA ILE A 208 1.38 18.00 -17.31
C ILE A 208 0.80 17.53 -15.98
N LEU A 209 1.26 16.37 -15.52
CA LEU A 209 0.84 15.76 -14.26
C LEU A 209 2.08 15.28 -13.48
N GLY A 210 2.29 15.86 -12.31
CA GLY A 210 3.21 15.31 -11.32
C GLY A 210 2.55 14.12 -10.62
N ILE A 211 3.28 13.02 -10.47
CA ILE A 211 2.75 11.79 -9.87
C ILE A 211 3.73 11.23 -8.85
N ASP A 212 3.16 10.68 -7.78
CA ASP A 212 3.89 9.96 -6.74
C ASP A 212 2.98 8.90 -6.10
N SER A 213 3.54 8.06 -5.23
CA SER A 213 2.74 7.12 -4.44
C SER A 213 3.28 6.86 -3.04
N GLU A 214 2.38 6.53 -2.11
CA GLU A 214 2.76 6.05 -0.78
C GLU A 214 2.26 4.63 -0.56
N ALA A 215 3.10 3.82 0.09
CA ALA A 215 2.83 2.41 0.36
C ALA A 215 3.14 2.05 1.81
N TYR A 216 2.32 1.18 2.38
CA TYR A 216 2.55 0.59 3.70
C TYR A 216 2.60 -0.93 3.61
N LYS A 217 3.65 -1.53 4.17
CA LYS A 217 3.89 -2.99 4.12
C LYS A 217 3.70 -3.60 2.72
N PHE A 218 4.30 -2.96 1.71
CA PHE A 218 4.26 -3.37 0.30
C PHE A 218 2.89 -3.28 -0.39
N LYS A 219 1.89 -2.67 0.25
CA LYS A 219 0.58 -2.38 -0.34
C LYS A 219 0.49 -0.88 -0.66
N LEU A 220 -0.03 -0.57 -1.83
CA LEU A 220 -0.28 0.81 -2.26
C LEU A 220 -1.39 1.41 -1.40
N SER A 221 -1.11 2.51 -0.72
CA SER A 221 -2.03 3.17 0.20
C SER A 221 -2.63 4.43 -0.42
N LEU A 222 -1.80 5.25 -1.07
CA LEU A 222 -2.19 6.52 -1.68
C LEU A 222 -1.58 6.64 -3.08
N PHE A 223 -2.28 7.39 -3.94
CA PHE A 223 -1.74 7.82 -5.22
C PHE A 223 -1.91 9.34 -5.36
N GLN A 224 -0.80 10.06 -5.52
CA GLN A 224 -0.83 11.53 -5.56
C GLN A 224 -0.68 12.03 -6.98
N LEU A 225 -1.44 13.10 -7.27
CA LEU A 225 -1.45 13.78 -8.54
C LEU A 225 -1.31 15.28 -8.31
N ALA A 226 -0.53 15.96 -9.15
CA ALA A 226 -0.38 17.40 -9.08
C ALA A 226 -0.36 18.03 -10.47
N THR A 227 -0.85 19.26 -10.54
CA THR A 227 -0.65 20.18 -11.66
C THR A 227 -0.08 21.49 -11.13
N LYS A 228 0.00 22.51 -11.99
CA LYS A 228 0.37 23.85 -11.56
C LYS A 228 -0.69 24.50 -10.65
N ASP A 229 -1.95 24.06 -10.65
CA ASP A 229 -3.05 24.77 -9.98
C ASP A 229 -3.71 23.95 -8.87
N TRP A 230 -3.61 22.62 -8.92
CA TRP A 230 -4.24 21.73 -7.95
C TRP A 230 -3.35 20.52 -7.65
N CYS A 231 -3.60 19.91 -6.51
CA CYS A 231 -3.06 18.62 -6.10
C CYS A 231 -4.18 17.74 -5.58
N CYS A 232 -4.00 16.44 -5.70
CA CYS A 232 -5.00 15.44 -5.36
C CYS A 232 -4.33 14.24 -4.70
N ILE A 233 -4.95 13.73 -3.65
CA ILE A 233 -4.62 12.45 -3.04
C ILE A 233 -5.81 11.52 -3.29
N ILE A 234 -5.56 10.47 -4.07
CA ILE A 234 -6.50 9.36 -4.25
C ILE A 234 -6.20 8.32 -3.18
N ASP A 235 -7.18 8.09 -2.31
CA ASP A 235 -7.05 7.17 -1.18
C ASP A 235 -7.32 5.72 -1.62
N ILE A 236 -6.29 5.06 -2.14
CA ILE A 236 -6.38 3.68 -2.64
C ILE A 236 -6.87 2.74 -1.54
N PHE A 237 -6.40 2.93 -0.31
CA PHE A 237 -6.79 2.09 0.82
C PHE A 237 -8.30 2.14 1.11
N LEU A 238 -8.90 3.34 1.12
CA LEU A 238 -10.34 3.51 1.33
C LEU A 238 -11.17 3.12 0.11
N LEU A 239 -10.67 3.39 -1.10
CA LEU A 239 -11.42 3.19 -2.34
C LEU A 239 -11.39 1.74 -2.84
N SER A 240 -10.32 0.98 -2.56
CA SER A 240 -10.20 -0.40 -3.06
C SER A 240 -11.42 -1.24 -2.66
N PRO A 241 -11.89 -1.21 -1.39
CA PRO A 241 -13.17 -1.77 -0.95
C PRO A 241 -14.43 -1.39 -1.72
N TYR A 242 -14.38 -0.36 -2.57
CA TYR A 242 -15.49 0.21 -3.30
C TYR A 242 -15.31 0.44 -4.79
N LEU A 243 -14.27 -0.13 -5.39
CA LEU A 243 -14.10 -0.09 -6.83
C LEU A 243 -13.79 -1.47 -7.41
N SER A 244 -14.30 -1.75 -8.60
CA SER A 244 -14.03 -2.94 -9.39
C SER A 244 -12.71 -2.81 -10.18
N PRO A 245 -12.17 -3.87 -10.81
CA PRO A 245 -10.95 -3.75 -11.60
C PRO A 245 -11.19 -2.90 -12.86
N SER A 246 -12.40 -2.95 -13.41
CA SER A 246 -12.80 -2.08 -14.51
C SER A 246 -12.75 -0.61 -14.12
N ASP A 247 -13.16 -0.27 -12.90
CA ASP A 247 -13.13 1.12 -12.43
C ASP A 247 -11.68 1.62 -12.31
N TRP A 248 -10.80 0.81 -11.71
CA TRP A 248 -9.37 1.14 -11.65
C TRP A 248 -8.74 1.24 -13.04
N THR A 249 -9.12 0.36 -13.97
CA THR A 249 -8.67 0.46 -15.36
C THR A 249 -9.03 1.83 -15.95
N ILE A 250 -10.27 2.31 -15.77
CA ILE A 250 -10.71 3.62 -16.25
C ILE A 250 -9.90 4.75 -15.61
N VAL A 251 -9.69 4.69 -14.30
CA VAL A 251 -8.89 5.69 -13.55
C VAL A 251 -7.49 5.80 -14.14
N PHE A 252 -6.80 4.66 -14.28
CA PHE A 252 -5.46 4.63 -14.83
C PHE A 252 -5.44 4.95 -16.34
N GLN A 253 -6.50 4.69 -17.10
CA GLN A 253 -6.59 5.13 -18.50
C GLN A 253 -6.51 6.65 -18.63
N HIS A 254 -7.21 7.38 -17.76
CA HIS A 254 -7.20 8.84 -17.75
C HIS A 254 -5.88 9.41 -17.22
N ILE A 255 -5.39 8.90 -16.08
CA ILE A 255 -4.10 9.34 -15.52
C ILE A 255 -2.97 9.06 -16.50
N PHE A 256 -3.03 7.90 -17.17
CA PHE A 256 -2.00 7.44 -18.09
C PHE A 256 -2.32 7.73 -19.57
N ASP A 257 -3.17 8.71 -19.87
CA ASP A 257 -3.48 9.16 -21.24
C ASP A 257 -2.20 9.64 -21.97
N PRO A 258 -1.88 9.14 -23.18
CA PRO A 258 -0.70 9.55 -23.97
C PRO A 258 -0.56 11.05 -24.24
N ALA A 259 -1.65 11.81 -24.20
CA ALA A 259 -1.62 13.26 -24.38
C ALA A 259 -1.05 14.00 -23.15
N ILE A 260 -1.00 13.34 -21.99
CA ILE A 260 -0.56 13.93 -20.72
C ILE A 260 0.90 13.57 -20.46
N ILE A 261 1.73 14.58 -20.21
CA ILE A 261 3.11 14.38 -19.76
C ILE A 261 3.09 14.09 -18.26
N ARG A 262 3.36 12.82 -17.88
CA ARG A 262 3.53 12.44 -16.47
C ARG A 262 4.97 12.60 -16.03
N ILE A 263 5.17 13.17 -14.85
CA ILE A 263 6.49 13.39 -14.25
C ILE A 263 6.52 12.70 -12.88
N GLY A 264 7.53 11.88 -12.64
CA GLY A 264 7.73 11.23 -11.34
C GLY A 264 9.21 11.08 -11.03
N PHE A 265 9.54 10.59 -9.83
CA PHE A 265 10.92 10.37 -9.40
C PHE A 265 11.16 8.91 -9.04
N ALA A 266 12.15 8.27 -9.66
CA ALA A 266 12.44 6.84 -9.42
C ALA A 266 11.22 5.91 -9.58
N PHE A 267 10.33 6.28 -10.52
CA PHE A 267 8.97 5.74 -10.69
C PHE A 267 8.86 4.22 -10.96
N HIS A 268 9.97 3.51 -11.13
CA HIS A 268 9.94 2.05 -11.20
C HIS A 268 9.46 1.41 -9.89
N ALA A 269 9.73 2.03 -8.73
CA ALA A 269 9.25 1.54 -7.45
C ALA A 269 7.73 1.67 -7.34
N ASP A 270 7.21 2.85 -7.64
CA ASP A 270 5.77 3.16 -7.72
C ASP A 270 5.06 2.21 -8.68
N PHE A 271 5.65 1.98 -9.85
CA PHE A 271 5.09 1.03 -10.80
C PHE A 271 4.97 -0.39 -10.23
N ASN A 272 5.94 -0.86 -9.44
CA ASN A 272 5.84 -2.18 -8.82
C ASN A 272 4.66 -2.23 -7.83
N PHE A 273 4.43 -1.17 -7.06
CA PHE A 273 3.27 -1.10 -6.17
C PHE A 273 1.95 -1.06 -6.94
N ILE A 274 1.87 -0.28 -8.02
CA ILE A 274 0.70 -0.27 -8.92
C ILE A 274 0.49 -1.66 -9.52
N GLN A 275 1.55 -2.35 -9.95
CA GLN A 275 1.44 -3.69 -10.54
C GLN A 275 0.95 -4.73 -9.53
N ILE A 276 1.40 -4.65 -8.28
CA ILE A 276 0.95 -5.54 -7.21
C ILE A 276 -0.52 -5.25 -6.86
N ALA A 277 -0.89 -3.97 -6.73
CA ALA A 277 -2.25 -3.56 -6.36
C ALA A 277 -3.27 -3.79 -7.50
N PHE A 278 -2.86 -3.54 -8.75
CA PHE A 278 -3.72 -3.55 -9.93
C PHE A 278 -3.11 -4.31 -11.11
N PRO A 279 -2.95 -5.65 -11.02
CA PRO A 279 -2.32 -6.44 -12.08
C PRO A 279 -3.00 -6.31 -13.45
N HIS A 280 -4.32 -6.08 -13.45
CA HIS A 280 -5.15 -5.94 -14.64
C HIS A 280 -4.84 -4.66 -15.44
N VAL A 281 -4.21 -3.65 -14.83
CA VAL A 281 -3.84 -2.38 -15.47
C VAL A 281 -2.48 -2.46 -16.16
N CYS A 282 -1.65 -3.45 -15.82
CA CYS A 282 -0.25 -3.49 -16.23
C CYS A 282 -0.02 -3.55 -17.74
N GLU A 283 -0.82 -4.32 -18.48
CA GLU A 283 -0.65 -4.43 -19.93
C GLU A 283 -0.92 -3.11 -20.64
N MET A 284 -1.95 -2.39 -20.21
CA MET A 284 -2.24 -1.05 -20.72
C MET A 284 -1.10 -0.08 -20.42
N LEU A 285 -0.51 -0.13 -19.23
CA LEU A 285 0.60 0.77 -18.88
C LEU A 285 1.85 0.51 -19.72
N LYS A 286 2.09 -0.72 -20.18
CA LYS A 286 3.25 -1.08 -21.03
C LYS A 286 3.23 -0.47 -22.43
N GLU A 287 2.13 0.12 -22.87
CA GLU A 287 2.03 0.79 -24.17
C GLU A 287 3.11 1.88 -24.33
N GLU A 288 3.82 1.90 -25.46
CA GLU A 288 4.99 2.79 -25.67
C GLU A 288 4.66 4.29 -25.60
N ASN A 289 3.40 4.65 -25.81
CA ASN A 289 2.90 6.03 -25.76
C ASN A 289 2.51 6.47 -24.34
N ARG A 290 2.61 5.59 -23.33
CA ARG A 290 2.28 5.88 -21.93
C ARG A 290 3.53 6.09 -21.07
N LYS A 291 4.54 6.77 -21.62
CA LYS A 291 5.81 7.03 -20.92
C LYS A 291 5.63 7.93 -19.71
N VAL A 292 6.46 7.70 -18.70
CA VAL A 292 6.64 8.63 -17.57
C VAL A 292 7.99 9.30 -17.74
N HIS A 293 8.02 10.61 -17.54
CA HIS A 293 9.25 11.38 -17.49
C HIS A 293 9.87 11.26 -16.09
N CYS A 294 10.80 10.32 -15.94
CA CYS A 294 11.41 9.98 -14.66
C CYS A 294 12.63 10.86 -14.38
N LEU A 295 12.51 11.74 -13.40
CA LEU A 295 13.55 12.70 -13.04
C LEU A 295 14.82 12.06 -12.50
N SER A 296 14.74 10.87 -11.90
CA SER A 296 15.95 10.18 -11.44
C SER A 296 16.76 9.63 -12.62
N THR A 297 16.09 9.18 -13.69
CA THR A 297 16.74 8.78 -14.95
C THR A 297 17.32 9.99 -15.66
N LEU A 298 16.54 11.07 -15.78
CA LEU A 298 17.00 12.33 -16.37
C LEU A 298 18.22 12.89 -15.64
N SER A 299 18.19 12.90 -14.30
CA SER A 299 19.31 13.39 -13.49
C SER A 299 20.59 12.59 -13.73
N LYS A 300 20.50 11.26 -13.92
CA LYS A 300 21.67 10.42 -14.26
C LYS A 300 22.23 10.79 -15.63
N ALA A 301 21.35 10.98 -16.61
CA ALA A 301 21.71 11.42 -17.95
C ALA A 301 22.41 12.79 -17.94
N ILE A 302 21.84 13.76 -17.22
CA ILE A 302 22.44 15.10 -17.07
C ILE A 302 23.81 15.01 -16.39
N LEU A 303 23.99 14.15 -15.38
CA LEU A 303 25.29 13.98 -14.73
C LEU A 303 26.36 13.35 -15.65
N ASP A 304 25.95 12.57 -16.64
CA ASP A 304 26.85 11.97 -17.64
C ASP A 304 27.23 12.96 -18.77
N ASP A 305 26.45 14.02 -18.96
CA ASP A 305 26.74 15.11 -19.90
C ASP A 305 27.38 16.28 -19.14
N SER A 306 28.68 16.49 -19.34
CA SER A 306 29.43 17.53 -18.63
C SER A 306 28.88 18.95 -18.85
N GLU A 307 28.38 19.25 -20.05
CA GLU A 307 27.84 20.58 -20.35
C GLU A 307 26.49 20.76 -19.65
N ALA A 308 25.60 19.78 -19.76
CA ALA A 308 24.29 19.82 -19.11
C ALA A 308 24.42 19.84 -17.58
N LYS A 309 25.34 19.06 -17.02
CA LYS A 309 25.66 19.05 -15.59
C LYS A 309 26.07 20.46 -15.11
N ASN A 310 26.98 21.10 -15.83
CA ASN A 310 27.47 22.44 -15.46
C ASN A 310 26.39 23.51 -15.51
N VAL A 311 25.33 23.30 -16.30
CA VAL A 311 24.18 24.21 -16.38
C VAL A 311 23.20 23.93 -15.23
N VAL A 312 22.66 22.72 -15.18
CA VAL A 312 21.54 22.34 -14.30
C VAL A 312 21.98 22.24 -12.84
N PHE A 313 23.21 21.77 -12.61
CA PHE A 313 23.74 21.51 -11.29
C PHE A 313 24.88 22.47 -10.90
N SER A 314 24.94 23.64 -11.53
CA SER A 314 25.94 24.69 -11.29
C SER A 314 26.11 25.08 -9.82
N LYS A 315 25.05 24.94 -9.01
CA LYS A 315 25.03 25.30 -7.59
C LYS A 315 25.40 24.16 -6.63
N LEU A 316 25.72 22.97 -7.14
CA LEU A 316 26.20 21.90 -6.28
C LEU A 316 27.56 22.31 -5.69
N PRO A 317 27.75 22.37 -4.36
CA PRO A 317 29.09 22.20 -3.82
C PRO A 317 29.63 20.86 -4.32
N ASP A 318 30.94 20.79 -4.62
CA ASP A 318 31.63 19.68 -5.30
C ASP A 318 31.40 18.27 -4.71
N ASN A 319 30.66 18.12 -3.62
CA ASN A 319 30.46 16.88 -2.87
C ASN A 319 28.99 16.42 -2.67
N THR A 320 27.95 17.18 -3.07
CA THR A 320 26.54 16.82 -2.74
C THR A 320 25.86 15.88 -3.75
N MET A 321 26.23 15.89 -5.03
CA MET A 321 25.80 14.90 -6.03
C MET A 321 26.96 14.50 -6.95
N THR A 322 28.02 13.96 -6.35
CA THR A 322 29.22 13.50 -7.07
C THR A 322 29.05 12.19 -7.79
N THR A 323 28.04 11.40 -7.41
CA THR A 323 27.87 10.03 -7.90
C THR A 323 26.40 9.73 -8.18
N LYS A 324 26.17 8.84 -9.15
CA LYS A 324 24.83 8.30 -9.48
C LYS A 324 24.12 7.62 -8.29
N SER A 325 24.87 7.24 -7.26
CA SER A 325 24.34 6.62 -6.04
C SER A 325 23.60 7.59 -5.12
N ASN A 326 23.80 8.91 -5.27
CA ASN A 326 23.24 9.92 -4.36
C ASN A 326 22.01 10.64 -4.93
N ILE A 327 21.43 10.12 -6.02
CA ILE A 327 20.26 10.70 -6.68
C ILE A 327 19.01 10.32 -5.89
N SER A 328 18.51 11.27 -5.10
CA SER A 328 17.23 11.21 -4.38
C SER A 328 16.44 12.48 -4.65
N LEU A 329 15.12 12.43 -4.50
CA LEU A 329 14.25 13.59 -4.75
C LEU A 329 14.67 14.80 -3.91
N SER A 330 14.94 14.57 -2.62
CA SER A 330 15.40 15.60 -1.68
C SER A 330 16.74 16.24 -2.12
N ASN A 331 17.71 15.44 -2.58
CA ASN A 331 19.00 15.96 -3.05
C ASN A 331 18.86 16.75 -4.36
N VAL A 332 18.06 16.24 -5.30
CA VAL A 332 17.81 16.90 -6.59
C VAL A 332 17.04 18.21 -6.37
N SER A 333 16.00 18.20 -5.53
CA SER A 333 15.27 19.39 -5.10
C SER A 333 16.21 20.43 -4.49
N LYS A 334 17.10 20.03 -3.57
CA LYS A 334 18.05 20.96 -2.96
C LYS A 334 19.06 21.50 -3.96
N ALA A 335 19.53 20.68 -4.89
CA ALA A 335 20.51 21.09 -5.89
C ALA A 335 19.94 22.08 -6.91
N ILE A 336 18.70 21.85 -7.36
CA ILE A 336 18.10 22.57 -8.49
C ILE A 336 17.23 23.74 -8.02
N LEU A 337 16.44 23.54 -6.97
CA LEU A 337 15.49 24.52 -6.46
C LEU A 337 15.97 25.22 -5.18
N ASP A 338 17.07 24.78 -4.58
CA ASP A 338 17.53 25.19 -3.24
C ASP A 338 16.56 24.82 -2.09
N ILE A 339 15.58 23.94 -2.38
CA ILE A 339 14.53 23.52 -1.45
C ILE A 339 14.93 22.22 -0.76
N LYS A 340 14.93 22.23 0.59
CA LYS A 340 15.10 21.02 1.41
C LYS A 340 13.73 20.41 1.70
N LEU A 341 13.47 19.21 1.17
CA LEU A 341 12.24 18.47 1.46
C LEU A 341 12.25 17.91 2.89
N ASN A 342 11.11 17.99 3.57
CA ASN A 342 10.89 17.29 4.84
C ASN A 342 10.77 15.79 4.56
N LYS A 343 11.34 14.93 5.41
CA LYS A 343 11.29 13.46 5.31
C LYS A 343 10.55 12.80 6.48
N ASP A 344 10.02 13.59 7.41
CA ASP A 344 9.47 13.07 8.67
C ASP A 344 8.31 12.09 8.47
N GLN A 345 7.57 12.21 7.36
CA GLN A 345 6.42 11.36 7.05
C GLN A 345 6.77 10.16 6.14
N GLN A 346 8.02 10.04 5.68
CA GLN A 346 8.42 8.99 4.72
C GLN A 346 8.17 7.57 5.25
N SER A 347 8.24 7.38 6.57
CA SER A 347 8.04 6.09 7.24
C SER A 347 6.77 6.04 8.08
N SER A 348 5.80 6.93 7.83
CA SER A 348 4.54 6.95 8.56
C SER A 348 3.64 5.75 8.20
N ASP A 349 2.66 5.46 9.07
CA ASP A 349 1.63 4.48 8.71
C ASP A 349 0.66 5.11 7.70
N TRP A 350 0.89 4.83 6.41
CA TRP A 350 0.06 5.32 5.31
C TRP A 350 -1.30 4.63 5.21
N ASN A 351 -1.59 3.62 6.03
CA ASN A 351 -2.93 3.04 6.19
C ASN A 351 -3.68 3.65 7.39
N TRP A 352 -3.04 4.51 8.18
CA TRP A 352 -3.70 5.24 9.25
C TRP A 352 -4.73 6.22 8.69
N ARG A 353 -5.94 6.21 9.24
CA ARG A 353 -7.03 7.11 8.83
C ARG A 353 -7.69 7.77 10.05
N PRO A 354 -8.10 9.05 9.96
CA PRO A 354 -7.84 9.97 8.84
C PRO A 354 -6.34 10.28 8.68
N LEU A 355 -5.92 10.68 7.48
CA LEU A 355 -4.55 11.17 7.28
C LEU A 355 -4.37 12.48 8.06
N SER A 356 -3.23 12.63 8.73
CA SER A 356 -2.88 13.90 9.36
C SER A 356 -2.60 14.97 8.31
N ASP A 357 -2.68 16.25 8.68
CA ASP A 357 -2.37 17.33 7.75
C ASP A 357 -0.90 17.28 7.31
N GLU A 358 0.02 16.86 8.18
CA GLU A 358 1.43 16.66 7.83
C GLU A 358 1.59 15.55 6.78
N GLN A 359 0.86 14.45 6.91
CA GLN A 359 0.86 13.37 5.90
C GLN A 359 0.33 13.86 4.55
N LYS A 360 -0.79 14.60 4.56
CA LYS A 360 -1.37 15.16 3.33
C LYS A 360 -0.39 16.12 2.65
N ILE A 361 0.17 17.07 3.41
CA ILE A 361 1.10 18.07 2.90
C ILE A 361 2.37 17.42 2.35
N TYR A 362 2.93 16.44 3.07
CA TYR A 362 4.08 15.68 2.58
C TYR A 362 3.77 15.01 1.24
N ALA A 363 2.67 14.25 1.17
CA ALA A 363 2.31 13.47 0.00
C ALA A 363 2.10 14.35 -1.26
N VAL A 364 1.40 15.48 -1.13
CA VAL A 364 1.24 16.38 -2.29
C VAL A 364 2.49 17.18 -2.61
N THR A 365 3.37 17.43 -1.63
CA THR A 365 4.64 18.12 -1.87
C THR A 365 5.52 17.30 -2.81
N ASP A 366 5.58 15.97 -2.64
CA ASP A 366 6.41 15.10 -3.48
C ASP A 366 5.88 15.01 -4.93
N ALA A 367 4.57 15.06 -5.14
CA ALA A 367 3.98 15.17 -6.49
C ALA A 367 4.14 16.58 -7.12
N ILE A 368 4.12 17.66 -6.32
CA ILE A 368 4.30 19.03 -6.81
C ILE A 368 5.77 19.29 -7.19
N VAL A 369 6.71 18.89 -6.34
CA VAL A 369 8.12 19.25 -6.49
C VAL A 369 8.72 18.68 -7.78
N VAL A 370 8.25 17.52 -8.25
CA VAL A 370 8.72 16.94 -9.51
C VAL A 370 8.37 17.81 -10.73
N ILE A 371 7.23 18.50 -10.72
CA ILE A 371 6.88 19.47 -11.77
C ILE A 371 7.87 20.64 -11.73
N LEU A 372 8.08 21.22 -10.55
CA LEU A 372 8.96 22.37 -10.36
C LEU A 372 10.41 22.06 -10.78
N ILE A 373 10.91 20.87 -10.43
CA ILE A 373 12.24 20.41 -10.85
C ILE A 373 12.31 20.32 -12.37
N LYS A 374 11.33 19.68 -13.02
CA LYS A 374 11.29 19.51 -14.48
C LYS A 374 11.32 20.86 -15.19
N GLU A 375 10.46 21.79 -14.77
CA GLU A 375 10.38 23.14 -15.35
C GLU A 375 11.71 23.89 -15.19
N LYS A 376 12.34 23.79 -14.02
CA LYS A 376 13.63 24.43 -13.78
C LYS A 376 14.74 23.87 -14.66
N ILE A 377 14.83 22.54 -14.78
CA ILE A 377 15.81 21.87 -15.67
C ILE A 377 15.61 22.33 -17.11
N GLU A 378 14.37 22.28 -17.60
CA GLU A 378 14.05 22.64 -18.98
C GLU A 378 14.41 24.10 -19.28
N ASN A 379 14.07 25.02 -18.38
CA ASN A 379 14.41 26.44 -18.53
C ASN A 379 15.92 26.68 -18.55
N ASP A 380 16.66 26.05 -17.64
CA ASP A 380 18.12 26.21 -17.57
C ASP A 380 18.81 25.66 -18.82
N LEU A 381 18.37 24.50 -19.31
CA LEU A 381 18.89 23.91 -20.55
C LEU A 381 18.52 24.74 -21.78
N LYS A 382 17.28 25.23 -21.90
CA LYS A 382 16.86 26.08 -23.02
C LYS A 382 17.68 27.35 -23.10
N ASN A 383 17.90 28.00 -21.96
CA ASN A 383 18.69 29.23 -21.88
C ASN A 383 20.15 29.00 -22.30
N ALA A 384 20.71 27.83 -22.02
CA ALA A 384 22.10 27.52 -22.33
C ALA A 384 22.32 26.97 -23.76
N PHE A 385 21.38 26.16 -24.26
CA PHE A 385 21.60 25.32 -25.45
C PHE A 385 20.54 25.46 -26.55
N GLY A 386 19.45 26.19 -26.30
CA GLY A 386 18.30 26.25 -27.20
C GLY A 386 17.41 25.00 -27.17
N ASP A 387 16.34 25.02 -27.96
CA ASP A 387 15.26 24.03 -27.88
C ASP A 387 15.68 22.62 -28.33
N GLU A 388 16.43 22.49 -29.43
CA GLU A 388 16.74 21.18 -30.03
C GLU A 388 17.59 20.31 -29.09
N LYS A 389 18.65 20.87 -28.50
CA LYS A 389 19.51 20.13 -27.56
C LYS A 389 18.78 19.87 -26.24
N THR A 390 17.97 20.82 -25.78
CA THR A 390 17.15 20.61 -24.58
C THR A 390 16.21 19.43 -24.76
N LEU A 391 15.50 19.37 -25.89
CA LEU A 391 14.58 18.26 -26.18
C LEU A 391 15.31 16.91 -26.14
N LYS A 392 16.48 16.80 -26.79
CA LYS A 392 17.30 15.57 -26.79
C LYS A 392 17.76 15.14 -25.40
N ILE A 393 18.06 16.09 -24.51
CA ILE A 393 18.44 15.78 -23.12
C ILE A 393 17.20 15.34 -22.32
N MET A 394 16.10 16.08 -22.43
CA MET A 394 14.86 15.80 -21.71
C MET A 394 14.30 14.42 -22.10
N GLU A 395 14.36 14.03 -23.37
CA GLU A 395 13.91 12.70 -23.82
C GLU A 395 14.60 11.53 -23.12
N GLN A 396 15.80 11.72 -22.56
CA GLN A 396 16.51 10.68 -21.80
C GLN A 396 15.84 10.36 -20.45
N GLY A 397 14.98 11.25 -19.96
CA GLY A 397 14.15 11.00 -18.78
C GLY A 397 12.97 10.06 -19.03
N ASN A 398 12.59 9.86 -20.30
CA ASN A 398 11.40 9.09 -20.63
C ASN A 398 11.63 7.59 -20.39
N ILE A 399 10.80 7.00 -19.54
CA ILE A 399 10.79 5.57 -19.26
C ILE A 399 9.46 4.95 -19.73
N CYS A 400 9.55 3.74 -20.28
CA CYS A 400 8.38 2.90 -20.52
C CYS A 400 8.17 1.95 -19.36
N PHE A 401 6.91 1.62 -19.12
CA PHE A 401 6.53 0.56 -18.18
C PHE A 401 7.05 -0.81 -18.63
N GLY A 402 7.51 -1.61 -17.67
CA GLY A 402 8.01 -2.97 -17.93
C GLY A 402 9.44 -3.08 -18.49
N GLN A 403 10.10 -1.97 -18.87
CA GLN A 403 11.51 -2.01 -19.21
C GLN A 403 12.34 -2.09 -17.92
N LYS A 404 13.01 -3.23 -17.69
CA LYS A 404 14.02 -3.32 -16.62
C LYS A 404 15.10 -2.26 -16.87
N PRO A 405 15.68 -1.65 -15.81
CA PRO A 405 16.85 -0.78 -15.98
C PRO A 405 17.91 -1.55 -16.78
N LYS A 406 18.41 -0.97 -17.88
CA LYS A 406 19.51 -1.57 -18.64
C LYS A 406 20.63 -1.89 -17.64
N LYS A 407 20.88 -3.18 -17.38
CA LYS A 407 22.03 -3.60 -16.58
C LYS A 407 23.27 -2.99 -17.22
N GLU A 408 24.03 -2.21 -16.45
CA GLU A 408 25.33 -1.71 -16.88
C GLU A 408 26.16 -2.90 -17.38
N LEU A 409 26.56 -2.83 -18.66
CA LEU A 409 27.50 -3.77 -19.25
C LEU A 409 28.79 -3.68 -18.43
N LYS A 410 28.99 -4.64 -17.52
CA LYS A 410 30.28 -4.85 -16.86
C LYS A 410 31.30 -5.13 -17.96
N ILE A 411 32.06 -4.11 -18.34
CA ILE A 411 33.24 -4.25 -19.19
C ILE A 411 34.24 -5.09 -18.39
N LYS A 412 34.32 -6.39 -18.72
CA LYS A 412 35.42 -7.24 -18.32
C LYS A 412 36.69 -6.74 -19.01
N ARG A 413 37.52 -5.99 -18.30
CA ARG A 413 38.99 -6.00 -18.48
C ARG A 413 39.51 -6.73 -17.24
N GLY A 414 39.98 -7.98 -17.31
CA GLY A 414 40.97 -8.47 -18.25
C GLY A 414 42.35 -8.15 -17.68
N ASN A 415 42.83 -8.99 -16.77
CA ASN A 415 44.24 -9.31 -16.61
C ASN A 415 44.36 -10.74 -16.06
N LYS A 416 44.85 -11.63 -16.93
CA LYS A 416 45.48 -12.91 -16.57
C LYS A 416 46.75 -12.59 -15.76
N ILE A 417 47.26 -13.51 -14.95
CA ILE A 417 48.41 -14.41 -15.22
C ILE A 417 48.67 -15.19 -13.89
N PRO A 418 49.21 -16.43 -13.86
CA PRO A 418 48.74 -17.69 -14.43
C PRO A 418 48.56 -18.77 -13.32
N ILE A 419 48.02 -19.93 -13.69
CA ILE A 419 48.06 -21.14 -12.87
C ILE A 419 49.47 -21.73 -12.99
N ASN A 420 50.06 -22.15 -11.86
CA ASN A 420 51.23 -23.02 -11.85
C ASN A 420 50.88 -24.26 -11.01
N GLU A 421 50.38 -25.29 -11.68
CA GLU A 421 50.39 -26.67 -11.17
C GLU A 421 51.72 -27.30 -11.56
N SER A 422 52.49 -27.76 -10.57
CA SER A 422 53.28 -29.01 -10.59
C SER A 422 54.36 -28.99 -9.51
N ASN A 423 54.22 -29.90 -8.54
CA ASN A 423 55.21 -30.93 -8.15
C ASN A 423 54.94 -31.38 -6.70
N ILE A 424 54.44 -32.59 -6.47
CA ILE A 424 55.12 -33.91 -6.40
C ILE A 424 55.08 -34.40 -4.93
N SER A 425 54.38 -35.52 -4.76
CA SER A 425 54.46 -36.61 -3.75
C SER A 425 55.35 -36.47 -2.51
N SER A 426 54.85 -36.93 -1.35
CA SER A 426 55.23 -38.24 -0.80
C SER A 426 54.44 -38.59 0.47
N GLU A 427 54.19 -39.88 0.60
CA GLU A 427 53.50 -40.61 1.68
C GLU A 427 54.26 -40.56 3.02
N ALA A 428 53.53 -40.75 4.14
CA ALA A 428 53.72 -41.86 5.09
C ALA A 428 53.13 -41.53 6.49
N ASP A 429 52.07 -42.24 6.83
CA ASP A 429 51.82 -43.06 8.04
C ASP A 429 52.24 -42.66 9.46
N VAL A 430 51.46 -43.23 10.41
CA VAL A 430 51.75 -43.55 11.83
C VAL A 430 51.44 -42.41 12.82
N VAL A 431 50.77 -42.52 13.97
CA VAL A 431 49.86 -43.44 14.73
C VAL A 431 49.71 -42.80 16.13
N ASP A 432 48.62 -43.13 16.85
CA ASP A 432 48.37 -43.06 18.30
C ASP A 432 48.29 -41.73 19.06
N ASP A 433 47.07 -41.47 19.54
CA ASP A 433 46.63 -41.71 20.93
C ASP A 433 47.53 -41.28 22.11
N GLN A 434 46.94 -40.42 22.94
CA GLN A 434 46.78 -40.49 24.42
C GLN A 434 47.03 -39.12 25.07
N GLU A 435 45.97 -38.45 25.55
CA GLU A 435 45.40 -38.51 26.92
C GLU A 435 45.78 -37.26 27.73
N ASN A 436 44.80 -36.41 28.03
CA ASN A 436 44.17 -36.35 29.36
C ASN A 436 42.88 -35.54 29.32
#